data_AF-A0A351FWE1-F1
#
_entry.id   AF-A0A351FWE1-F1
#
_cell.length_a   1.000
_cell.length_b   1.000
_cell.length_c   1.000
_cell.angle_alpha   90.00
_cell.angle_beta   90.00
_cell.angle_gamma   90.00
#
_symmetry.space_group_name_H-M   'P 1'
#
loop_
_entity.id
_entity.type
_entity.pdbx_description
1 polymer ?
#
loop_
_entity_poly.entity_id
_entity_poly.type
_entity_poly.pdbx_seq_one_letter_code
_entity_poly.pdbx_strand_id
1 'polypeptide(L)' 'LDNSMLMLCSSMRNGHHDASRLPVVMLGGGGGRIQGGQNLDYAGQSDRQMCRLYLSMMNIMGVPLKTFGDATQPLAEV' A
#
# COMPACT_ATOMS: atom_id res chain seq x y z
N LEU A 1 -14.20 -6.44 10.14
CA LEU A 1 -12.76 -6.16 9.85
C LEU A 1 -12.47 -4.66 10.05
N ASP A 2 -13.19 -4.01 10.97
CA ASP A 2 -13.25 -2.54 11.01
C ASP A 2 -11.98 -1.93 11.59
N ASN A 3 -11.33 -2.64 12.51
CA ASN A 3 -10.10 -2.24 13.19
C ASN A 3 -8.88 -3.05 12.73
N SER A 4 -8.97 -3.72 11.59
CA SER A 4 -7.88 -4.54 11.05
C SER A 4 -7.48 -4.04 9.66
N MET A 5 -6.25 -4.34 9.28
CA MET A 5 -5.76 -4.20 7.92
C MET A 5 -5.09 -5.51 7.53
N LEU A 6 -5.46 -6.05 6.38
CA LEU A 6 -4.87 -7.25 5.80
C LEU A 6 -4.38 -6.88 4.41
N MET A 7 -3.09 -7.10 4.16
CA MET A 7 -2.48 -6.97 2.84
C MET A 7 -2.21 -8.36 2.29
N LEU A 8 -2.72 -8.62 1.08
CA LEU A 8 -2.31 -9.75 0.26
C LEU A 8 -1.53 -9.20 -0.93
N CYS A 9 -0.27 -9.64 -1.07
CA CYS A 9 0.57 -9.28 -2.21
C CYS A 9 1.48 -10.45 -2.60
N SER A 10 2.08 -10.33 -3.77
CA SER A 10 3.22 -11.16 -4.19
C SER A 10 4.47 -10.28 -4.28
N SER A 11 5.65 -10.85 -4.06
CA SER A 11 6.92 -10.17 -4.34
C SER A 11 7.29 -10.18 -5.83
N MET A 12 6.54 -10.92 -6.65
CA MET A 12 6.79 -11.10 -8.09
C MET A 12 5.49 -11.24 -8.86
N ARG A 13 5.40 -10.61 -10.02
CA ARG A 13 4.24 -10.73 -10.92
C ARG A 13 4.22 -12.04 -11.71
N ASN A 14 5.39 -12.53 -12.10
CA ASN A 14 5.56 -13.77 -12.85
C ASN A 14 6.95 -14.39 -12.57
N GLY A 15 7.23 -15.55 -13.17
CA GLY A 15 8.50 -16.27 -13.00
C GLY A 15 9.75 -15.57 -13.53
N HIS A 16 9.64 -14.38 -14.13
CA HIS A 16 10.78 -13.56 -14.55
C HIS A 16 11.24 -12.57 -13.47
N HIS A 17 10.77 -12.72 -12.22
CA HIS A 17 11.10 -11.84 -11.09
C HIS A 17 10.71 -10.35 -11.33
N ASP A 18 9.69 -10.11 -12.15
CA ASP A 18 9.17 -8.76 -12.38
C ASP A 18 8.44 -8.25 -11.12
N ALA A 19 9.06 -7.29 -10.42
CA ALA A 19 8.49 -6.61 -9.26
C ALA A 19 7.97 -5.20 -9.57
N SER A 20 7.91 -4.81 -10.86
CA SER A 20 7.55 -3.44 -11.27
C SER A 20 6.03 -3.16 -11.27
N ARG A 21 5.21 -4.22 -11.29
CA ARG A 21 3.74 -4.17 -11.33
C ARG A 21 3.16 -5.30 -10.49
N LEU A 22 3.10 -5.10 -9.18
CA LEU A 22 2.62 -6.12 -8.26
C LEU A 22 1.11 -5.94 -8.03
N PRO A 23 0.30 -7.02 -8.15
CA PRO A 23 -1.07 -6.97 -7.66
C PRO A 23 -1.05 -6.93 -6.13
N VAL A 24 -1.79 -5.98 -5.57
CA VAL A 24 -1.96 -5.82 -4.12
C VAL A 24 -3.44 -5.73 -3.82
N VAL A 25 -3.88 -6.47 -2.80
CA VAL A 25 -5.23 -6.40 -2.27
C VAL A 25 -5.14 -5.98 -0.81
N MET A 26 -5.85 -4.90 -0.47
CA MET A 26 -6.00 -4.41 0.89
C MET A 26 -7.42 -4.67 1.37
N LEU A 27 -7.56 -5.18 2.59
CA LEU A 27 -8.84 -5.49 3.22
C LEU A 27 -8.88 -4.94 4.66
N GLY A 28 -10.05 -4.46 5.07
CA GLY A 28 -10.31 -3.95 6.41
C GLY A 28 -10.33 -2.42 6.49
N GLY A 29 -10.94 -1.92 7.55
CA GLY A 29 -11.23 -0.49 7.72
C GLY A 29 -10.12 0.31 8.40
N GLY A 30 -9.12 -0.34 9.02
CA GLY A 30 -8.03 0.36 9.71
C GLY A 30 -8.49 1.36 10.77
N GLY A 31 -9.60 1.07 11.47
CA GLY A 31 -10.24 1.99 12.41
C GLY A 31 -11.09 3.07 11.74
N GLY A 32 -11.68 2.77 10.58
CA GLY A 32 -12.46 3.71 9.77
C GLY A 32 -11.59 4.69 8.95
N ARG A 33 -10.29 4.42 8.83
CA ARG A 33 -9.32 5.30 8.15
C ARG A 33 -9.05 4.86 6.71
N ILE A 34 -9.43 3.64 6.33
CA ILE A 34 -9.31 3.14 4.95
C ILE A 34 -10.68 3.20 4.27
N GLN A 35 -10.71 3.79 3.07
CA GLN A 35 -11.87 3.74 2.20
C GLN A 35 -11.91 2.40 1.43
N GLY A 36 -12.98 1.63 1.61
CA GLY A 36 -13.21 0.40 0.86
C GLY A 36 -13.86 0.66 -0.51
N GLY A 37 -14.02 -0.41 -1.30
CA GLY A 37 -14.75 -0.36 -2.58
C GLY A 37 -14.01 0.38 -3.71
N GLN A 38 -12.69 0.51 -3.59
CA GLN A 38 -11.84 1.19 -4.55
C GLN A 38 -11.07 0.20 -5.43
N ASN A 39 -10.80 0.61 -6.68
CA ASN A 39 -9.81 -0.01 -7.55
C ASN A 39 -8.86 1.10 -8.01
N LEU A 40 -7.65 1.07 -7.47
CA LEU A 40 -6.65 2.13 -7.67
C LEU A 40 -5.60 1.67 -8.68
N ASP A 41 -5.46 2.41 -9.78
CA ASP A 41 -4.46 2.13 -10.80
C ASP A 41 -3.31 3.15 -10.72
N TYR A 42 -2.14 2.65 -10.33
CA TYR A 42 -0.90 3.43 -10.28
C TYR A 42 0.00 3.18 -11.50
N ALA A 43 -0.50 2.51 -12.55
CA ALA A 43 0.27 2.30 -13.77
C ALA A 43 0.64 3.65 -14.42
N GLY A 44 1.92 3.80 -14.80
CA GLY A 44 2.43 5.02 -15.41
C GLY A 44 2.83 6.13 -14.43
N GLN A 45 2.48 6.00 -13.14
CA GLN A 45 2.95 6.92 -12.11
C GLN A 45 4.40 6.62 -11.72
N SER A 46 5.21 7.68 -11.56
CA SER A 46 6.64 7.57 -11.18
C SER A 46 6.85 7.16 -9.72
N ASP A 47 5.82 7.32 -8.91
CA ASP A 47 5.84 7.31 -7.46
C ASP A 47 4.91 6.23 -6.90
N ARG A 48 4.89 5.08 -7.57
CA ARG A 48 4.05 3.91 -7.28
C ARG A 48 4.71 2.85 -6.39
N GLN A 49 5.74 3.23 -5.62
CA GLN A 49 6.53 2.27 -4.85
C GLN A 49 5.69 1.63 -3.73
N MET A 50 5.87 0.32 -3.50
CA MET A 50 5.24 -0.41 -2.38
C MET A 50 5.54 0.21 -1.02
N CYS A 51 6.73 0.81 -0.88
CA CYS A 51 7.15 1.51 0.33
C CYS A 51 6.18 2.63 0.76
N ARG A 52 5.48 3.25 -0.19
CA ARG A 52 4.47 4.28 0.09
C ARG A 52 3.21 3.72 0.75
N LEU A 53 2.76 2.55 0.28
CA LEU A 53 1.65 1.83 0.91
C LEU A 53 2.01 1.48 2.36
N TYR A 54 3.25 1.04 2.60
CA TYR A 54 3.70 0.75 3.97
C TYR A 54 3.73 2.00 4.85
N LEU A 55 4.13 3.16 4.33
CA LEU A 55 4.02 4.43 5.06
C LEU A 55 2.58 4.76 5.44
N SER A 56 1.63 4.63 4.51
CA SER A 56 0.19 4.80 4.80
C SER A 56 -0.28 3.86 5.91
N MET A 57 0.03 2.57 5.79
CA MET A 57 -0.36 1.57 6.79
C MET A 57 0.26 1.85 8.18
N MET A 58 1.55 2.19 8.25
CA MET A 58 2.20 2.53 9.52
C MET A 58 1.58 3.78 10.18
N ASN A 59 1.23 4.78 9.39
CA ASN A 59 0.51 5.97 9.88
C ASN A 59 -0.88 5.61 10.44
N ILE A 60 -1.61 4.69 9.80
CA ILE A 60 -2.89 4.17 10.32
C ILE A 60 -2.69 3.42 11.64
N MET A 61 -1.62 2.63 11.77
CA MET A 61 -1.25 1.89 12.99
C MET A 61 -0.71 2.78 14.13
N GLY A 62 -0.59 4.09 13.92
CA GLY A 62 -0.04 5.01 14.93
C GLY A 62 1.49 4.98 15.04
N VAL A 63 2.18 4.52 14.00
CA VAL A 63 3.65 4.50 13.89
C VAL A 63 4.10 5.48 12.79
N PRO A 64 4.06 6.80 13.03
CA PRO A 64 4.41 7.77 12.00
C PRO A 64 5.92 7.75 11.71
N LEU A 65 6.29 7.49 10.45
CA LEU A 65 7.66 7.57 9.97
C LEU A 65 7.78 8.65 8.90
N LYS A 66 8.94 9.32 8.83
CA LYS A 66 9.24 10.30 7.78
C LYS A 66 9.52 9.65 6.43
N THR A 67 10.12 8.46 6.44
CA THR A 67 10.53 7.72 5.23
C THR A 67 10.49 6.22 5.50
N PHE A 68 10.34 5.42 4.44
CA PHE A 68 10.50 3.97 4.47
C PHE A 68 11.02 3.51 3.11
N GLY A 69 12.12 2.75 3.05
CA GLY A 69 12.80 2.46 1.80
C GLY A 69 13.19 3.75 1.07
N ASP A 70 12.72 3.91 -0.16
CA ASP A 70 12.88 5.10 -1.00
C ASP A 70 11.66 6.03 -1.00
N ALA A 71 10.61 5.71 -0.23
CA ALA A 71 9.42 6.54 -0.12
C ALA A 71 9.59 7.65 0.94
N THR A 72 9.20 8.87 0.56
CA THR A 72 9.16 10.05 1.45
C THR A 72 7.75 10.56 1.70
N GLN A 73 6.75 9.97 1.04
CA GLN A 73 5.33 10.34 1.16
C GLN A 73 4.45 9.09 1.13
N PRO A 74 3.36 9.04 1.92
CA PRO A 74 2.38 7.96 1.87
C PRO A 74 1.59 7.95 0.55
N LEU A 75 0.79 6.91 0.31
CA LEU A 75 -0.23 6.96 -0.74
C LEU A 75 -1.35 7.89 -0.28
N ALA A 76 -1.88 8.71 -1.19
CA ALA A 76 -2.87 9.73 -0.82
C ALA A 76 -4.24 9.12 -0.51
N GLU A 77 -4.54 7.99 -1.15
CA GLU A 77 -5.82 7.29 -1.04
C GLU A 77 -5.91 6.34 0.17
N VAL A 78 -4.79 6.07 0.85
CA VAL A 78 -4.68 5.12 1.97
C VAL A 78 -4.17 5.80 3.23
#